data_AF-A0A497NY69-F1
#
_entry.id   AF-A0A497NY69-F1
#
_cell.length_a   1.000
_cell.length_b   1.000
_cell.length_c   1.000
_cell.angle_alpha   90.00
_cell.angle_beta   90.00
_cell.angle_gamma   90.00
#
_symmetry.space_group_name_H-M   'P 1'
#
loop_
_entity.id
_entity.type
_entity.pdbx_description
1 polymer ?
#
loop_
_entity_poly.entity_id
_entity_poly.type
_entity_poly.pdbx_seq_one_letter_code
_entity_poly.pdbx_strand_id
1 'polypeptide(L)'
;MPYPTAEIIKKVLVNTKIFKEPESDLREFFHLKTTGKEAFLFASYGRCFSDIFYLHDESFALAALREEDILSLLPPLLSIRREYLQEFGHAQPVEPRISYSLNRQETLNRIFTEDKYVVILSPAYSHFRKDIADTTLRRYEKDNIKSFVKQIDEVYKFCNKENIHPNNVLIYTLSNAPDKRNLENATVGENFYEYLAGIVLREQKYFVTKRPFGPMMVSDDIYAYKDDGFRNGAFAVEIGLGLGDLDISEGNTYEAVYIEAEPTRERATKTSNEHGIGQIKKSKVYGYYSGYYVCGPFITDRKEWENLAGDIGAISFNEQGEIIFIPHKNCESEKTKLTLKDCLEYVQLLKKYASHRHSMHFTCEMKTTLYHA
;
A
#
# COMPACT_ATOMS: atom_id res chain seq x y z
N MET A 1 16.16 18.78 -1.13
CA MET A 1 15.22 18.40 -2.20
C MET A 1 13.82 18.68 -1.68
N PRO A 2 12.95 19.35 -2.45
CA PRO A 2 11.55 19.53 -2.06
C PRO A 2 10.86 18.17 -1.89
N TYR A 3 9.78 18.15 -1.10
CA TYR A 3 8.98 16.94 -0.89
C TYR A 3 8.38 16.43 -2.22
N PRO A 4 8.13 15.11 -2.37
CA PRO A 4 7.59 14.58 -3.61
C PRO A 4 6.22 15.17 -3.90
N THR A 5 6.09 15.89 -5.01
CA THR A 5 4.80 16.42 -5.49
C THR A 5 3.98 15.30 -6.14
N ALA A 6 2.68 15.52 -6.32
CA ALA A 6 1.82 14.60 -7.09
C ALA A 6 2.42 14.27 -8.48
N GLU A 7 3.07 15.24 -9.12
CA GLU A 7 3.76 15.07 -10.40
C GLU A 7 4.94 14.09 -10.31
N ILE A 8 5.76 14.17 -9.26
CA ILE A 8 6.87 13.23 -9.08
C ILE A 8 6.32 11.82 -8.87
N ILE A 9 5.24 11.68 -8.12
CA ILE A 9 4.62 10.38 -7.83
C ILE A 9 4.03 9.75 -9.08
N LYS A 10 3.35 10.57 -9.90
CA LYS A 10 2.89 10.16 -11.22
C LYS A 10 4.07 9.63 -12.05
N LYS A 11 5.19 10.35 -12.11
CA LYS A 11 6.39 9.89 -12.84
C LYS A 11 6.94 8.58 -12.30
N VAL A 12 7.05 8.43 -10.98
CA VAL A 12 7.52 7.19 -10.33
C VAL A 12 6.62 6.02 -10.71
N LEU A 13 5.30 6.17 -10.54
CA LEU A 13 4.33 5.13 -10.88
C LEU A 13 4.37 4.78 -12.37
N VAL A 14 4.51 5.75 -13.28
CA VAL A 14 4.70 5.48 -14.72
C VAL A 14 6.02 4.74 -14.99
N ASN A 15 7.09 5.06 -14.26
CA ASN A 15 8.38 4.41 -14.44
C ASN A 15 8.43 2.98 -13.93
N THR A 16 7.49 2.54 -13.08
CA THR A 16 7.30 1.12 -12.77
C THR A 16 6.85 0.29 -13.98
N LYS A 17 6.35 0.92 -15.05
CA LYS A 17 5.70 0.29 -16.21
C LYS A 17 4.38 -0.44 -15.91
N ILE A 18 3.91 -0.38 -14.67
CA ILE A 18 2.62 -0.90 -14.22
C ILE A 18 1.50 0.12 -14.45
N PHE A 19 1.84 1.40 -14.34
CA PHE A 19 0.95 2.51 -14.61
C PHE A 19 1.35 3.20 -15.92
N LYS A 20 0.36 3.77 -16.60
CA LYS A 20 0.54 4.59 -17.79
C LYS A 20 -0.25 5.89 -17.65
N GLU A 21 0.09 6.87 -18.45
CA GLU A 21 -0.76 8.04 -18.59
C GLU A 21 -2.08 7.65 -19.29
N PRO A 22 -3.21 8.27 -18.91
CA PRO A 22 -4.46 8.06 -19.62
C PRO A 22 -4.44 8.69 -21.01
N GLU A 23 -5.46 8.36 -21.79
CA GLU A 23 -5.77 8.94 -23.09
C GLU A 23 -5.88 10.48 -23.00
N SER A 24 -5.54 11.21 -24.07
CA SER A 24 -5.34 12.67 -24.02
C SER A 24 -6.58 13.47 -23.58
N ASP A 25 -7.76 12.99 -23.95
CA ASP A 25 -9.08 13.49 -23.57
C ASP A 25 -9.43 13.25 -22.09
N LEU A 26 -8.79 12.27 -21.45
CA LEU A 26 -9.02 11.87 -20.07
C LEU A 26 -8.01 12.47 -19.08
N ARG A 27 -6.90 13.02 -19.58
CA ARG A 27 -5.81 13.60 -18.75
C ARG A 27 -6.19 14.84 -17.94
N GLU A 28 -7.30 15.49 -18.28
CA GLU A 28 -7.80 16.64 -17.52
C GLU A 28 -8.19 16.25 -16.09
N PHE A 29 -8.69 15.03 -15.89
CA PHE A 29 -9.22 14.56 -14.60
C PHE A 29 -8.54 13.30 -14.05
N PHE A 30 -8.00 12.44 -14.92
CA PHE A 30 -7.30 11.23 -14.51
C PHE A 30 -5.78 11.40 -14.62
N HIS A 31 -5.09 10.94 -13.58
CA HIS A 31 -3.63 11.11 -13.47
C HIS A 31 -2.90 9.90 -14.05
N LEU A 32 -3.43 8.70 -13.81
CA LEU A 32 -2.84 7.43 -14.23
C LEU A 32 -3.92 6.44 -14.68
N LYS A 33 -3.50 5.42 -15.42
CA LYS A 33 -4.27 4.24 -15.78
C LYS A 33 -3.46 2.98 -15.48
N THR A 34 -4.10 1.94 -14.96
CA THR A 34 -3.48 0.63 -14.69
C THR A 34 -4.52 -0.49 -14.80
N THR A 35 -4.11 -1.74 -14.61
CA THR A 35 -5.04 -2.88 -14.60
C THR A 35 -5.81 -2.96 -13.27
N GLY A 36 -6.97 -3.62 -13.27
CA GLY A 36 -7.74 -3.86 -12.04
C GLY A 36 -6.95 -4.54 -10.92
N LYS A 37 -6.16 -5.56 -11.28
CA LYS A 37 -5.25 -6.25 -10.37
C LYS A 37 -4.26 -5.29 -9.70
N GLU A 38 -3.52 -4.50 -10.48
CA GLU A 38 -2.45 -3.66 -9.95
C GLU A 38 -2.98 -2.45 -9.16
N ALA A 39 -4.13 -1.90 -9.57
CA ALA A 39 -4.86 -0.91 -8.76
C ALA A 39 -5.29 -1.47 -7.41
N PHE A 40 -5.73 -2.74 -7.37
CA PHE A 40 -6.12 -3.39 -6.12
C PHE A 40 -4.94 -3.59 -5.19
N LEU A 41 -3.79 -4.03 -5.72
CA LEU A 41 -2.56 -4.15 -4.93
C LEU A 41 -2.12 -2.79 -4.40
N PHE A 42 -2.15 -1.74 -5.24
CA PHE A 42 -1.83 -0.39 -4.78
C PHE A 42 -2.73 0.05 -3.62
N ALA A 43 -4.03 -0.24 -3.69
CA ALA A 43 -4.97 0.06 -2.60
C ALA A 43 -4.76 -0.79 -1.34
N SER A 44 -4.43 -2.08 -1.47
CA SER A 44 -4.24 -3.01 -0.35
C SER A 44 -3.00 -2.74 0.51
N TYR A 45 -1.97 -2.13 -0.08
CA TYR A 45 -0.76 -1.71 0.65
C TYR A 45 -0.85 -0.26 1.15
N GLY A 46 -2.02 0.38 1.01
CA GLY A 46 -2.39 1.62 1.69
C GLY A 46 -2.63 1.42 3.20
N ARG A 47 -2.38 2.46 4.01
CA ARG A 47 -2.79 2.51 5.43
C ARG A 47 -4.14 3.17 5.52
N CYS A 48 -5.03 2.50 6.25
CA CYS A 48 -6.39 2.94 6.56
C CYS A 48 -7.27 3.19 5.32
N PHE A 49 -8.58 3.03 5.50
CA PHE A 49 -9.54 3.14 4.42
C PHE A 49 -9.72 4.57 3.85
N SER A 50 -9.04 5.56 4.42
CA SER A 50 -9.16 6.97 4.05
C SER A 50 -8.31 7.36 2.85
N ASP A 51 -7.15 6.72 2.67
CA ASP A 51 -6.12 7.26 1.78
C ASP A 51 -6.23 6.71 0.36
N ILE A 52 -6.72 5.48 0.20
CA ILE A 52 -6.95 4.86 -1.11
C ILE A 52 -8.27 4.10 -1.11
N PHE A 53 -9.17 4.46 -2.04
CA PHE A 53 -10.48 3.81 -2.18
C PHE A 53 -11.02 3.90 -3.61
N TYR A 54 -11.91 2.98 -3.97
CA TYR A 54 -12.66 3.01 -5.21
C TYR A 54 -13.93 3.84 -5.06
N LEU A 55 -14.27 4.58 -6.11
CA LEU A 55 -15.62 5.12 -6.25
C LEU A 55 -16.60 3.97 -6.49
N HIS A 56 -17.82 4.10 -5.98
CA HIS A 56 -18.86 3.10 -6.16
C HIS A 56 -20.19 3.71 -6.59
N ASP A 57 -20.80 4.50 -5.72
CA ASP A 57 -21.99 5.28 -6.01
C ASP A 57 -21.97 6.61 -5.24
N GLU A 58 -23.00 7.44 -5.40
CA GLU A 58 -23.07 8.76 -4.77
C GLU A 58 -23.06 8.72 -3.22
N SER A 59 -23.31 7.55 -2.62
CA SER A 59 -23.39 7.33 -1.18
C SER A 59 -22.20 6.56 -0.62
N PHE A 60 -21.56 5.71 -1.43
CA PHE A 60 -20.55 4.75 -0.96
C PHE A 60 -19.25 4.79 -1.77
N ALA A 61 -18.19 4.40 -1.09
CA ALA A 61 -16.88 4.05 -1.63
C ALA A 61 -16.52 2.63 -1.21
N LEU A 62 -15.59 2.00 -1.94
CA LEU A 62 -15.10 0.66 -1.59
C LEU A 62 -13.62 0.73 -1.25
N ALA A 63 -13.23 0.21 -0.10
CA ALA A 63 -11.82 0.06 0.25
C ALA A 63 -11.37 -1.39 0.07
N ALA A 64 -10.15 -1.56 -0.45
CA ALA A 64 -9.52 -2.88 -0.53
C ALA A 64 -9.19 -3.41 0.87
N LEU A 65 -9.26 -4.73 1.04
CA LEU A 65 -8.71 -5.36 2.24
C LEU A 65 -7.21 -5.13 2.32
N ARG A 66 -6.73 -4.98 3.56
CA ARG A 66 -5.31 -5.08 3.87
C ARG A 66 -4.87 -6.52 3.82
N GLU A 67 -3.57 -6.73 3.79
CA GLU A 67 -3.01 -8.07 3.82
C GLU A 67 -3.42 -8.84 5.09
N GLU A 68 -3.41 -8.20 6.24
CA GLU A 68 -3.82 -8.83 7.52
C GLU A 68 -5.27 -9.36 7.48
N ASP A 69 -6.12 -8.77 6.63
CA ASP A 69 -7.53 -9.08 6.55
C ASP A 69 -7.86 -10.19 5.53
N ILE A 70 -6.89 -10.60 4.68
CA ILE A 70 -7.15 -11.46 3.52
C ILE A 70 -7.67 -12.86 3.87
N LEU A 71 -7.32 -13.37 5.06
CA LEU A 71 -7.76 -14.68 5.53
C LEU A 71 -9.08 -14.62 6.32
N SER A 72 -9.42 -13.46 6.88
CA SER A 72 -10.52 -13.30 7.83
C SER A 72 -11.77 -12.68 7.23
N LEU A 73 -11.63 -11.87 6.17
CA LEU A 73 -12.74 -11.11 5.61
C LEU A 73 -13.17 -11.60 4.21
N LEU A 74 -14.47 -11.85 4.10
CA LEU A 74 -15.16 -12.09 2.85
C LEU A 74 -16.38 -11.18 2.82
N PRO A 75 -16.55 -10.24 1.85
CA PRO A 75 -15.79 -9.90 0.62
C PRO A 75 -14.40 -9.24 0.78
N PRO A 76 -13.61 -9.12 -0.33
CA PRO A 76 -12.28 -8.50 -0.33
C PRO A 76 -12.34 -6.97 -0.42
N LEU A 77 -13.55 -6.41 -0.26
CA LEU A 77 -13.83 -4.99 -0.34
C LEU A 77 -14.76 -4.64 0.82
N LEU A 78 -14.48 -3.52 1.47
CA LEU A 78 -15.36 -2.95 2.48
C LEU A 78 -16.13 -1.78 1.88
N SER A 79 -17.44 -1.80 2.06
CA SER A 79 -18.30 -0.67 1.70
C SER A 79 -18.28 0.36 2.81
N ILE A 80 -17.95 1.59 2.45
CA ILE A 80 -17.78 2.72 3.36
C ILE A 80 -18.68 3.84 2.88
N ARG A 81 -19.51 4.36 3.78
CA ARG A 81 -20.29 5.57 3.49
C ARG A 81 -19.34 6.73 3.23
N ARG A 82 -19.60 7.46 2.16
CA ARG A 82 -18.74 8.55 1.70
C ARG A 82 -18.52 9.61 2.78
N GLU A 83 -19.53 9.89 3.61
CA GLU A 83 -19.42 10.82 4.73
C GLU A 83 -18.36 10.43 5.78
N TYR A 84 -17.99 9.15 5.87
CA TYR A 84 -17.04 8.63 6.86
C TYR A 84 -15.62 8.46 6.31
N LEU A 85 -15.36 8.70 5.02
CA LEU A 85 -14.04 8.53 4.42
C LEU A 85 -12.93 9.33 5.14
N GLN A 86 -13.31 10.42 5.82
CA GLN A 86 -12.37 11.24 6.59
C GLN A 86 -12.25 10.85 8.07
N GLU A 87 -13.19 10.05 8.60
CA GLU A 87 -13.25 9.67 10.01
C GLU A 87 -12.53 8.33 10.29
N PHE A 88 -12.36 7.48 9.27
CA PHE A 88 -11.77 6.13 9.38
C PHE A 88 -10.24 6.11 9.59
N GLY A 89 -9.57 7.26 9.59
CA GLY A 89 -8.15 7.39 9.97
C GLY A 89 -7.89 7.36 11.49
N HIS A 90 -8.94 7.24 12.31
CA HIS A 90 -8.84 7.27 13.76
C HIS A 90 -8.96 5.86 14.35
N ALA A 91 -8.08 5.51 15.29
CA ALA A 91 -7.99 4.23 16.01
C ALA A 91 -9.20 3.92 16.93
N GLN A 92 -10.40 4.32 16.55
CA GLN A 92 -11.63 3.80 17.10
C GLN A 92 -12.36 3.14 15.94
N PRO A 93 -12.72 1.84 16.03
CA PRO A 93 -13.56 1.21 15.04
C PRO A 93 -14.89 1.94 15.06
N VAL A 94 -15.08 2.91 14.15
CA VAL A 94 -16.43 3.30 13.75
C VAL A 94 -17.01 2.00 13.26
N GLU A 95 -18.02 1.46 13.96
CA GLU A 95 -18.72 0.24 13.54
C GLU A 95 -19.01 0.41 12.06
N PRO A 96 -18.27 -0.29 11.18
CA PRO A 96 -18.51 -0.11 9.78
C PRO A 96 -19.94 -0.62 9.63
N ARG A 97 -20.86 0.27 9.23
CA ARG A 97 -22.19 -0.15 8.79
C ARG A 97 -21.97 -0.78 7.43
N ILE A 98 -21.37 -1.97 7.43
CA ILE A 98 -20.99 -2.70 6.23
C ILE A 98 -22.30 -3.14 5.58
N SER A 99 -22.78 -2.32 4.65
CA SER A 99 -23.94 -2.68 3.85
C SER A 99 -23.46 -3.62 2.74
N TYR A 100 -23.60 -4.93 2.96
CA TYR A 100 -23.21 -5.97 2.01
C TYR A 100 -24.25 -6.18 0.90
N SER A 101 -24.83 -5.12 0.33
CA SER A 101 -25.86 -5.24 -0.72
C SER A 101 -25.30 -5.00 -2.14
N LEU A 102 -24.08 -5.48 -2.41
CA LEU A 102 -23.52 -5.45 -3.75
C LEU A 102 -24.03 -6.66 -4.52
N ASN A 103 -24.33 -6.51 -5.82
CA ASN A 103 -24.20 -7.63 -6.76
C ASN A 103 -22.72 -8.02 -6.79
N ARG A 104 -22.31 -8.78 -5.76
CA ARG A 104 -20.93 -8.95 -5.32
C ARG A 104 -20.04 -9.47 -6.44
N GLN A 105 -20.59 -10.32 -7.31
CA GLN A 105 -19.83 -10.91 -8.40
C GLN A 105 -19.52 -9.88 -9.50
N GLU A 106 -20.50 -9.06 -9.90
CA GLU A 106 -20.31 -8.08 -10.95
C GLU A 106 -19.34 -6.97 -10.52
N THR A 107 -19.51 -6.44 -9.30
CA THR A 107 -18.60 -5.42 -8.76
C THR A 107 -17.18 -5.93 -8.64
N LEU A 108 -16.97 -7.14 -8.12
CA LEU A 108 -15.65 -7.73 -7.99
C LEU A 108 -15.02 -8.05 -9.35
N ASN A 109 -15.80 -8.63 -10.28
CA ASN A 109 -15.33 -8.86 -11.64
C ASN A 109 -14.87 -7.54 -12.25
N ARG A 110 -15.71 -6.51 -12.23
CA ARG A 110 -15.37 -5.17 -12.73
C ARG A 110 -14.07 -4.63 -12.12
N ILE A 111 -13.94 -4.69 -10.79
CA ILE A 111 -12.75 -4.18 -10.10
C ILE A 111 -11.48 -4.93 -10.51
N PHE A 112 -11.52 -6.26 -10.64
CA PHE A 112 -10.32 -7.03 -10.96
C PHE A 112 -10.00 -7.10 -12.46
N THR A 113 -11.01 -7.09 -13.35
CA THR A 113 -10.81 -7.38 -14.78
C THR A 113 -10.71 -6.15 -15.66
N GLU A 114 -11.35 -5.04 -15.29
CA GLU A 114 -11.33 -3.82 -16.11
C GLU A 114 -10.14 -2.92 -15.75
N ASP A 115 -9.69 -2.11 -16.72
CA ASP A 115 -8.71 -1.07 -16.46
C ASP A 115 -9.25 -0.06 -15.42
N LYS A 116 -8.33 0.55 -14.68
CA LYS A 116 -8.60 1.51 -13.63
C LYS A 116 -7.93 2.82 -13.92
N TYR A 117 -8.66 3.90 -13.66
CA TYR A 117 -8.14 5.25 -13.66
C TYR A 117 -7.84 5.67 -12.23
N VAL A 118 -6.66 6.22 -11.99
CA VAL A 118 -6.26 6.72 -10.67
C VAL A 118 -6.36 8.24 -10.67
N VAL A 119 -7.05 8.76 -9.68
CA VAL A 119 -7.09 10.19 -9.38
C VAL A 119 -6.25 10.43 -8.13
N ILE A 120 -5.20 11.23 -8.25
CA ILE A 120 -4.37 11.65 -7.13
C ILE A 120 -4.91 12.98 -6.62
N LEU A 121 -5.48 12.98 -5.43
CA LEU A 121 -5.97 14.19 -4.79
C LEU A 121 -4.97 14.67 -3.76
N SER A 122 -4.61 15.95 -3.81
CA SER A 122 -3.91 16.57 -2.70
C SER A 122 -4.92 16.72 -1.55
N PRO A 123 -4.62 16.24 -0.34
CA PRO A 123 -5.54 16.37 0.78
C PRO A 123 -5.74 17.86 1.07
N ALA A 124 -7.00 18.25 1.26
CA ALA A 124 -7.30 19.39 2.11
C ALA A 124 -7.14 18.90 3.57
N TYR A 125 -5.90 18.86 4.08
CA TYR A 125 -5.54 18.47 5.46
C TYR A 125 -6.00 17.09 5.96
N SER A 126 -5.09 16.12 5.97
CA SER A 126 -5.17 14.93 6.82
C SER A 126 -4.05 14.98 7.86
N HIS A 127 -4.33 15.42 9.08
CA HIS A 127 -3.75 14.92 10.35
C HIS A 127 -4.33 15.69 11.54
N PHE A 128 -5.29 15.06 12.21
CA PHE A 128 -5.88 15.52 13.46
C PHE A 128 -5.10 14.95 14.65
N ARG A 129 -4.79 15.78 15.64
CA ARG A 129 -4.60 15.31 17.02
C ARG A 129 -5.86 15.61 17.81
N LYS A 130 -6.37 14.62 18.55
CA LYS A 130 -7.50 14.74 19.49
C LYS A 130 -7.28 15.78 20.60
N ASP A 131 -6.06 16.27 20.74
CA ASP A 131 -5.61 17.04 21.90
C ASP A 131 -5.89 18.55 21.77
N ILE A 132 -6.49 19.02 20.66
CA ILE A 132 -6.67 20.45 20.40
C ILE A 132 -8.15 20.80 20.38
N ALA A 133 -8.66 21.29 21.52
CA ALA A 133 -10.03 21.75 21.73
C ALA A 133 -10.29 23.15 21.12
N ASP A 134 -9.73 23.45 19.96
CA ASP A 134 -9.85 24.78 19.34
C ASP A 134 -11.02 24.82 18.34
N THR A 135 -11.97 25.74 18.57
CA THR A 135 -13.15 25.96 17.73
C THR A 135 -12.79 26.45 16.33
N THR A 136 -11.59 27.03 16.16
CA THR A 136 -11.06 27.44 14.86
C THR A 136 -10.75 26.23 13.98
N LEU A 137 -10.13 25.20 14.56
CA LEU A 137 -9.84 23.93 13.87
C LEU A 137 -11.13 23.30 13.35
N ARG A 138 -12.19 23.20 14.17
CA ARG A 138 -13.50 22.66 13.76
C ARG A 138 -14.14 23.34 12.55
N ARG A 139 -13.91 24.63 12.36
CA ARG A 139 -14.42 25.37 11.19
C ARG A 139 -13.59 25.05 9.94
N TYR A 140 -12.26 25.02 10.07
CA TYR A 140 -11.36 24.59 8.99
C TYR A 140 -11.62 23.14 8.57
N GLU A 141 -11.89 22.26 9.52
CA GLU A 141 -12.29 20.86 9.28
C GLU A 141 -13.48 20.81 8.32
N LYS A 142 -14.59 21.48 8.68
CA LYS A 142 -15.83 21.45 7.90
C LYS A 142 -15.66 21.97 6.47
N ASP A 143 -14.81 22.97 6.26
CA ASP A 143 -14.58 23.53 4.92
C ASP A 143 -13.64 22.65 4.08
N ASN A 144 -12.69 21.95 4.70
CA ASN A 144 -11.85 20.95 4.05
C ASN A 144 -12.63 19.69 3.67
N ILE A 145 -13.53 19.20 4.55
CA ILE A 145 -14.45 18.09 4.23
C ILE A 145 -15.26 18.43 2.97
N LYS A 146 -15.87 19.62 2.96
CA LYS A 146 -16.65 20.09 1.80
C LYS A 146 -15.80 20.17 0.53
N SER A 147 -14.57 20.67 0.61
CA SER A 147 -13.67 20.78 -0.53
C SER A 147 -13.34 19.40 -1.11
N PHE A 148 -13.01 18.44 -0.25
CA PHE A 148 -12.75 17.06 -0.67
C PHE A 148 -13.98 16.40 -1.30
N VAL A 149 -15.14 16.49 -0.64
CA VAL A 149 -16.41 15.96 -1.19
C VAL A 149 -16.73 16.60 -2.54
N LYS A 150 -16.50 17.91 -2.69
CA LYS A 150 -16.67 18.60 -3.97
C LYS A 150 -15.75 18.06 -5.06
N GLN A 151 -14.48 17.78 -4.76
CA GLN A 151 -13.56 17.15 -5.71
C GLN A 151 -14.06 15.75 -6.12
N ILE A 152 -14.53 14.95 -5.17
CA ILE A 152 -15.13 13.64 -5.47
C ILE A 152 -16.39 13.79 -6.34
N ASP A 153 -17.26 14.76 -6.06
CA ASP A 153 -18.44 15.06 -6.89
C ASP A 153 -18.07 15.47 -8.31
N GLU A 154 -17.00 16.25 -8.47
CA GLU A 154 -16.46 16.63 -9.78
C GLU A 154 -15.96 15.40 -10.55
N VAL A 155 -15.25 14.49 -9.88
CA VAL A 155 -14.84 13.21 -10.49
C VAL A 155 -16.06 12.37 -10.89
N TYR A 156 -17.08 12.25 -10.05
CA TYR A 156 -18.31 11.52 -10.40
C TYR A 156 -19.04 12.12 -11.61
N LYS A 157 -19.16 13.46 -11.66
CA LYS A 157 -19.76 14.14 -12.81
C LYS A 157 -18.97 13.88 -14.09
N PHE A 158 -17.64 13.89 -14.01
CA PHE A 158 -16.77 13.57 -15.13
C PHE A 158 -16.96 12.12 -15.58
N CYS A 159 -17.03 11.17 -14.65
CA CYS A 159 -17.31 9.76 -14.94
C CYS A 159 -18.62 9.59 -15.71
N ASN A 160 -19.69 10.27 -15.27
CA ASN A 160 -20.99 10.23 -15.96
C ASN A 160 -20.91 10.84 -17.38
N LYS A 161 -20.16 11.94 -17.55
CA LYS A 161 -19.97 12.60 -18.85
C LYS A 161 -19.21 11.71 -19.85
N GLU A 162 -18.15 11.04 -19.40
CA GLU A 162 -17.29 10.20 -20.24
C GLU A 162 -17.73 8.72 -20.26
N ASN A 163 -18.89 8.39 -19.68
CA ASN A 163 -19.40 7.03 -19.57
C ASN A 163 -18.41 6.04 -18.94
N ILE A 164 -17.69 6.49 -17.89
CA ILE A 164 -16.77 5.69 -17.10
C ILE A 164 -17.49 5.22 -15.84
N HIS A 165 -17.48 3.92 -15.58
CA HIS A 165 -18.10 3.37 -14.38
C HIS A 165 -17.32 3.80 -13.12
N PRO A 166 -17.97 4.22 -12.02
CA PRO A 166 -17.28 4.62 -10.79
C PRO A 166 -16.31 3.58 -10.21
N ASN A 167 -16.69 2.30 -10.16
CA ASN A 167 -15.79 1.20 -9.78
C ASN A 167 -14.48 1.12 -10.60
N ASN A 168 -14.40 1.80 -11.74
CA ASN A 168 -13.17 1.90 -12.53
C ASN A 168 -12.28 3.08 -12.12
N VAL A 169 -12.63 3.81 -11.06
CA VAL A 169 -11.89 4.95 -10.55
C VAL A 169 -11.39 4.67 -9.14
N LEU A 170 -10.07 4.73 -9.00
CA LEU A 170 -9.37 4.67 -7.72
C LEU A 170 -8.97 6.09 -7.31
N ILE A 171 -9.40 6.51 -6.13
CA ILE A 171 -8.96 7.74 -5.50
C ILE A 171 -7.75 7.41 -4.62
N TYR A 172 -6.66 8.15 -4.80
CA TYR A 172 -5.52 8.17 -3.91
C TYR A 172 -5.33 9.57 -3.36
N THR A 173 -5.46 9.75 -2.06
CA THR A 173 -5.19 11.03 -1.41
C THR A 173 -3.77 11.03 -0.88
N LEU A 174 -3.00 12.07 -1.21
CA LEU A 174 -1.70 12.29 -0.56
C LEU A 174 -1.90 12.51 0.95
N SER A 175 -0.88 12.28 1.77
CA SER A 175 -0.98 12.41 3.23
C SER A 175 -0.13 13.57 3.74
N ASN A 176 -0.73 14.50 4.48
CA ASN A 176 -0.05 15.69 4.98
C ASN A 176 0.56 15.48 6.38
N ALA A 177 1.54 14.59 6.57
CA ALA A 177 2.15 14.34 7.89
C ALA A 177 3.60 14.83 8.03
N PRO A 178 4.06 15.28 9.22
CA PRO A 178 3.45 16.27 10.12
C PRO A 178 4.54 17.25 10.59
N ASP A 179 4.68 18.43 10.00
CA ASP A 179 5.15 19.57 10.78
C ASP A 179 4.12 20.68 10.66
N LYS A 180 3.57 21.09 11.80
CA LYS A 180 2.54 22.14 11.96
C LYS A 180 2.98 23.50 11.40
N ARG A 181 4.18 23.58 10.83
CA ARG A 181 4.90 24.80 10.46
C ARG A 181 5.16 24.94 8.96
N ASN A 182 4.93 23.92 8.13
CA ASN A 182 5.12 24.05 6.68
C ASN A 182 4.06 23.29 5.88
N LEU A 183 3.06 24.04 5.41
CA LEU A 183 1.97 23.57 4.56
C LEU A 183 2.38 23.21 3.14
N GLU A 184 3.62 23.54 2.75
CA GLU A 184 4.17 23.29 1.42
C GLU A 184 4.77 21.88 1.29
N ASN A 185 4.76 21.08 2.37
CA ASN A 185 5.51 19.83 2.49
C ASN A 185 4.61 18.60 2.59
N ALA A 186 3.65 18.45 1.67
CA ALA A 186 2.86 17.23 1.54
C ALA A 186 3.80 16.04 1.29
N THR A 187 3.61 14.94 2.03
CA THR A 187 4.32 13.69 1.79
C THR A 187 3.35 12.71 1.12
N VAL A 188 3.89 11.61 0.61
CA VAL A 188 3.06 10.53 0.04
C VAL A 188 2.73 9.45 1.05
N GLY A 189 3.15 9.65 2.31
CA GLY A 189 3.00 8.70 3.40
C GLY A 189 3.93 7.50 3.28
N GLU A 190 4.04 6.74 4.36
CA GLU A 190 4.80 5.49 4.45
C GLU A 190 4.28 4.46 3.42
N ASN A 191 2.96 4.40 3.23
CA ASN A 191 2.28 3.44 2.36
C ASN A 191 2.74 3.47 0.90
N PHE A 192 3.03 4.66 0.38
CA PHE A 192 3.54 4.78 -0.98
C PHE A 192 4.90 4.11 -1.11
N TYR A 193 5.78 4.33 -0.12
CA TYR A 193 7.11 3.74 -0.09
C TYR A 193 7.05 2.24 0.20
N GLU A 194 6.11 1.79 1.04
CA GLU A 194 5.78 0.39 1.20
C GLU A 194 5.40 -0.24 -0.14
N TYR A 195 4.38 0.30 -0.83
CA TYR A 195 3.99 -0.21 -2.15
C TYR A 195 5.15 -0.20 -3.14
N LEU A 196 5.90 0.90 -3.23
CA LEU A 196 7.06 1.01 -4.12
C LEU A 196 8.14 -0.03 -3.80
N ALA A 197 8.45 -0.24 -2.52
CA ALA A 197 9.39 -1.27 -2.09
C ALA A 197 8.90 -2.65 -2.50
N GLY A 198 7.62 -2.91 -2.29
CA GLY A 198 6.99 -4.16 -2.68
C GLY A 198 7.05 -4.41 -4.17
N ILE A 199 6.77 -3.42 -5.02
CA ILE A 199 6.89 -3.55 -6.48
C ILE A 199 8.32 -3.88 -6.88
N VAL A 200 9.29 -3.12 -6.37
CA VAL A 200 10.71 -3.33 -6.71
C VAL A 200 11.16 -4.73 -6.31
N LEU A 201 10.81 -5.19 -5.11
CA LEU A 201 11.17 -6.52 -4.62
C LEU A 201 10.41 -7.63 -5.35
N ARG A 202 9.13 -7.44 -5.68
CA ARG A 202 8.38 -8.37 -6.53
C ARG A 202 9.09 -8.60 -7.85
N GLU A 203 9.54 -7.54 -8.53
CA GLU A 203 10.32 -7.64 -9.78
C GLU A 203 11.69 -8.32 -9.59
N GLN A 204 12.26 -8.25 -8.39
CA GLN A 204 13.46 -9.01 -8.00
C GLN A 204 13.15 -10.45 -7.57
N LYS A 205 11.93 -10.93 -7.82
CA LYS A 205 11.42 -12.28 -7.55
C LYS A 205 11.25 -12.60 -6.06
N TYR A 206 10.97 -11.59 -5.25
CA TYR A 206 10.62 -11.81 -3.85
C TYR A 206 9.11 -12.03 -3.71
N PHE A 207 8.76 -12.90 -2.77
CA PHE A 207 7.47 -12.88 -2.10
C PHE A 207 7.42 -11.73 -1.10
N VAL A 208 6.46 -10.82 -1.22
CA VAL A 208 6.33 -9.59 -0.44
C VAL A 208 5.11 -9.68 0.47
N THR A 209 5.28 -9.30 1.74
CA THR A 209 4.24 -9.43 2.77
C THR A 209 4.46 -8.43 3.90
N LYS A 210 3.39 -8.00 4.58
CA LYS A 210 3.45 -7.28 5.86
C LYS A 210 3.63 -8.22 7.06
N ARG A 211 3.57 -9.53 6.84
CA ARG A 211 3.73 -10.52 7.90
C ARG A 211 5.22 -10.84 8.11
N PRO A 212 5.78 -10.59 9.30
CA PRO A 212 7.09 -11.14 9.67
C PRO A 212 6.99 -12.64 9.89
N PHE A 213 8.02 -13.37 9.48
CA PHE A 213 8.21 -14.78 9.83
C PHE A 213 9.43 -14.94 10.73
N GLY A 214 9.28 -15.70 11.81
CA GLY A 214 10.24 -15.78 12.90
C GLY A 214 9.74 -15.16 14.21
N PRO A 215 10.47 -15.36 15.32
CA PRO A 215 9.97 -15.12 16.68
C PRO A 215 9.93 -13.64 17.08
N MET A 216 10.34 -12.71 16.22
CA MET A 216 10.42 -11.30 16.56
C MET A 216 9.90 -10.41 15.45
N MET A 217 8.77 -9.78 15.71
CA MET A 217 8.27 -8.65 14.92
C MET A 217 9.16 -7.45 15.17
N VAL A 218 9.69 -6.87 14.10
CA VAL A 218 10.57 -5.70 14.17
C VAL A 218 9.74 -4.42 14.13
N SER A 219 8.79 -4.36 13.19
CA SER A 219 7.85 -3.26 13.01
C SER A 219 6.65 -3.70 12.12
N ASP A 220 5.71 -2.78 11.87
CA ASP A 220 4.54 -2.99 10.99
C ASP A 220 4.85 -2.74 9.49
N ASP A 221 6.13 -2.69 9.12
CA ASP A 221 6.59 -2.46 7.74
C ASP A 221 6.53 -3.74 6.86
N ILE A 222 7.16 -3.68 5.68
CA ILE A 222 7.21 -4.77 4.71
C ILE A 222 8.39 -5.71 4.98
N TYR A 223 8.10 -6.99 4.76
CA TYR A 223 9.06 -8.08 4.71
C TYR A 223 9.02 -8.70 3.32
N ALA A 224 10.16 -9.25 2.87
CA ALA A 224 10.20 -9.98 1.63
C ALA A 224 11.10 -11.20 1.71
N TYR A 225 10.74 -12.23 0.97
CA TYR A 225 11.36 -13.55 1.04
C TYR A 225 11.65 -14.04 -0.36
N LYS A 226 12.87 -14.53 -0.59
CA LYS A 226 13.30 -15.06 -1.87
C LYS A 226 13.59 -16.54 -1.72
N ASP A 227 13.01 -17.30 -2.63
CA ASP A 227 13.16 -18.73 -2.77
C ASP A 227 13.03 -19.07 -4.26
N ASP A 228 13.66 -20.16 -4.72
CA ASP A 228 13.59 -20.57 -6.13
C ASP A 228 12.15 -20.91 -6.58
N GLY A 229 11.23 -21.17 -5.64
CA GLY A 229 9.79 -21.32 -5.89
C GLY A 229 9.04 -20.00 -6.09
N PHE A 230 9.61 -18.85 -5.71
CA PHE A 230 9.00 -17.53 -5.93
C PHE A 230 9.37 -16.93 -7.29
N ARG A 231 9.48 -17.75 -8.34
CA ARG A 231 10.10 -17.40 -9.64
C ARG A 231 9.66 -16.08 -10.28
N ASN A 232 8.42 -15.66 -10.03
CA ASN A 232 7.84 -14.44 -10.59
C ASN A 232 7.69 -13.29 -9.57
N GLY A 233 8.06 -13.53 -8.31
CA GLY A 233 7.66 -12.69 -7.18
C GLY A 233 6.14 -12.65 -7.01
N ALA A 234 5.68 -12.27 -5.82
CA ALA A 234 4.25 -12.04 -5.59
C ALA A 234 4.04 -11.27 -4.29
N PHE A 235 2.99 -10.48 -4.22
CA PHE A 235 2.43 -10.03 -2.96
C PHE A 235 1.59 -11.14 -2.32
N ALA A 236 1.56 -11.21 -0.99
CA ALA A 236 0.65 -12.06 -0.23
C ALA A 236 -0.81 -11.88 -0.66
N VAL A 237 -1.19 -10.63 -0.93
CA VAL A 237 -2.55 -10.30 -1.42
C VAL A 237 -2.86 -10.96 -2.76
N GLU A 238 -1.90 -11.03 -3.69
CA GLU A 238 -2.11 -11.69 -4.98
C GLU A 238 -2.44 -13.18 -4.80
N ILE A 239 -1.70 -13.85 -3.92
CA ILE A 239 -1.86 -15.30 -3.68
C ILE A 239 -3.20 -15.58 -3.00
N GLY A 240 -3.52 -14.85 -1.92
CA GLY A 240 -4.76 -15.06 -1.17
C GLY A 240 -6.03 -14.76 -1.98
N LEU A 241 -5.92 -13.94 -3.03
CA LEU A 241 -6.99 -13.69 -3.98
C LEU A 241 -7.02 -14.65 -5.18
N GLY A 242 -6.03 -15.54 -5.32
CA GLY A 242 -5.91 -16.42 -6.49
C GLY A 242 -5.51 -15.67 -7.77
N LEU A 243 -4.85 -14.52 -7.64
CA LEU A 243 -4.36 -13.68 -8.75
C LEU A 243 -2.86 -13.86 -9.04
N GLY A 244 -2.18 -14.70 -8.24
CA GLY A 244 -0.75 -14.99 -8.36
C GLY A 244 -0.49 -16.47 -8.60
N ASP A 245 0.34 -16.75 -9.60
CA ASP A 245 0.88 -18.08 -9.86
C ASP A 245 2.25 -18.20 -9.20
N LEU A 246 2.28 -18.86 -8.03
CA LEU A 246 3.54 -19.31 -7.42
C LEU A 246 3.64 -20.82 -7.58
N ASP A 247 4.76 -21.31 -8.08
CA ASP A 247 5.08 -22.73 -8.07
C ASP A 247 6.07 -22.99 -6.93
N ILE A 248 5.61 -23.59 -5.83
CA ILE A 248 6.50 -23.81 -4.69
C ILE A 248 7.26 -25.11 -4.94
N SER A 249 8.52 -24.99 -5.31
CA SER A 249 9.51 -26.07 -5.23
C SER A 249 10.46 -25.81 -4.06
N GLU A 250 11.06 -26.86 -3.49
CA GLU A 250 12.20 -26.69 -2.59
C GLU A 250 13.36 -26.02 -3.36
N GLY A 251 13.66 -24.77 -3.03
CA GLY A 251 14.80 -24.04 -3.57
C GLY A 251 16.11 -24.36 -2.84
N ASN A 252 17.23 -23.87 -3.37
CA ASN A 252 18.54 -23.90 -2.69
C ASN A 252 19.02 -22.50 -2.28
N THR A 253 18.41 -21.43 -2.81
CA THR A 253 18.69 -20.06 -2.39
C THR A 253 17.58 -19.52 -1.51
N TYR A 254 17.96 -18.98 -0.35
CA TYR A 254 17.03 -18.47 0.64
C TYR A 254 17.47 -17.08 1.10
N GLU A 255 16.57 -16.11 0.95
CA GLU A 255 16.79 -14.75 1.42
C GLU A 255 15.56 -14.29 2.19
N ALA A 256 15.77 -13.66 3.35
CA ALA A 256 14.73 -12.95 4.06
C ALA A 256 15.21 -11.52 4.27
N VAL A 257 14.40 -10.56 3.86
CA VAL A 257 14.72 -9.14 3.96
C VAL A 257 13.65 -8.38 4.71
N TYR A 258 14.12 -7.44 5.52
CA TYR A 258 13.29 -6.48 6.23
C TYR A 258 13.48 -5.09 5.60
N ILE A 259 12.37 -4.39 5.40
CA ILE A 259 12.35 -3.07 4.77
C ILE A 259 11.73 -2.08 5.73
N GLU A 260 12.41 -0.97 5.97
CA GLU A 260 11.85 0.19 6.66
C GLU A 260 11.38 1.22 5.63
N ALA A 261 10.09 1.56 5.61
CA ALA A 261 9.53 2.53 4.68
C ALA A 261 9.33 3.89 5.36
N GLU A 262 9.99 4.93 4.85
CA GLU A 262 10.05 6.22 5.52
C GLU A 262 9.50 7.35 4.64
N PRO A 263 8.62 8.22 5.17
CA PRO A 263 7.93 9.21 4.36
C PRO A 263 8.80 10.42 4.01
N THR A 264 9.94 10.59 4.70
CA THR A 264 10.84 11.74 4.53
C THR A 264 12.31 11.32 4.50
N ARG A 265 13.15 12.15 3.86
CA ARG A 265 14.61 11.92 3.79
C ARG A 265 15.21 11.91 5.19
N GLU A 266 14.77 12.83 6.04
CA GLU A 266 15.26 12.94 7.43
C GLU A 266 15.02 11.63 8.19
N ARG A 267 13.82 11.05 8.09
CA ARG A 267 13.50 9.79 8.75
C ARG A 267 14.27 8.61 8.13
N ALA A 268 14.30 8.52 6.80
CA ALA A 268 15.05 7.48 6.07
C ALA A 268 16.55 7.46 6.46
N THR A 269 17.16 8.62 6.61
CA THR A 269 18.60 8.77 6.92
C THR A 269 18.89 8.86 8.42
N LYS A 270 17.86 8.84 9.28
CA LYS A 270 18.01 8.97 10.73
C LYS A 270 18.85 7.81 11.26
N THR A 271 19.88 8.13 12.03
CA THR A 271 20.78 7.13 12.64
C THR A 271 20.35 6.73 14.06
N SER A 272 19.35 7.40 14.63
CA SER A 272 18.72 6.97 15.88
C SER A 272 17.95 5.68 15.70
N ASN A 273 17.89 4.85 16.75
CA ASN A 273 17.28 3.52 16.76
C ASN A 273 15.74 3.46 16.59
N GLU A 274 15.10 4.54 16.15
CA GLU A 274 13.64 4.70 16.08
C GLU A 274 13.08 4.72 14.66
N HIS A 275 13.92 5.00 13.66
CA HIS A 275 13.50 5.23 12.27
C HIS A 275 14.65 4.90 11.30
N GLY A 276 14.29 4.60 10.06
CA GLY A 276 15.18 4.49 8.91
C GLY A 276 16.40 3.59 9.15
N ILE A 277 17.57 4.08 8.76
CA ILE A 277 18.85 3.36 8.89
C ILE A 277 19.13 2.93 10.35
N GLY A 278 18.83 3.77 11.33
CA GLY A 278 19.11 3.47 12.73
C GLY A 278 18.27 2.30 13.25
N GLN A 279 16.99 2.25 12.88
CA GLN A 279 16.12 1.12 13.19
C GLN A 279 16.62 -0.17 12.52
N ILE A 280 16.96 -0.12 11.22
CA ILE A 280 17.55 -1.25 10.49
C ILE A 280 18.82 -1.76 11.18
N LYS A 281 19.75 -0.87 11.58
CA LYS A 281 20.99 -1.24 12.26
C LYS A 281 20.74 -1.93 13.60
N LYS A 282 19.74 -1.50 14.35
CA LYS A 282 19.30 -2.20 15.57
C LYS A 282 18.72 -3.57 15.24
N SER A 283 17.90 -3.68 14.21
CA SER A 283 17.24 -4.92 13.79
C SER A 283 18.22 -5.98 13.26
N LYS A 284 19.34 -5.54 12.70
CA LYS A 284 20.47 -6.41 12.30
C LYS A 284 21.03 -7.24 13.43
N VAL A 285 21.03 -6.73 14.66
CA VAL A 285 21.58 -7.42 15.84
C VAL A 285 20.86 -8.76 16.10
N TYR A 286 19.60 -8.90 15.70
CA TYR A 286 18.83 -10.12 15.94
C TYR A 286 19.15 -11.24 14.94
N GLY A 287 19.61 -10.89 13.73
CA GLY A 287 20.08 -11.82 12.70
C GLY A 287 19.00 -12.71 12.07
N TYR A 288 17.72 -12.34 12.12
CA TYR A 288 16.64 -13.12 11.48
C TYR A 288 16.57 -12.91 9.96
N TYR A 289 17.04 -11.76 9.48
CA TYR A 289 17.01 -11.38 8.07
C TYR A 289 18.43 -11.40 7.51
N SER A 290 18.57 -11.90 6.28
CA SER A 290 19.82 -11.92 5.53
C SER A 290 20.10 -10.62 4.79
N GLY A 291 19.09 -9.75 4.68
CA GLY A 291 19.18 -8.47 4.01
C GLY A 291 18.24 -7.42 4.60
N TYR A 292 18.57 -6.16 4.31
CA TYR A 292 17.92 -5.02 4.93
C TYR A 292 17.87 -3.86 3.95
N TYR A 293 16.71 -3.23 3.85
CA TYR A 293 16.49 -2.07 2.98
C TYR A 293 15.86 -0.91 3.74
N VAL A 294 16.16 0.31 3.30
CA VAL A 294 15.35 1.47 3.60
C VAL A 294 14.69 1.93 2.30
N CYS A 295 13.38 2.15 2.33
CA CYS A 295 12.64 2.77 1.24
C CYS A 295 12.22 4.17 1.67
N GLY A 296 12.47 5.18 0.82
CA GLY A 296 12.11 6.55 1.16
C GLY A 296 12.49 7.54 0.09
N PRO A 297 12.15 8.82 0.25
CA PRO A 297 12.59 9.83 -0.68
C PRO A 297 14.10 10.00 -0.51
N PHE A 298 14.80 9.99 -1.64
CA PHE A 298 16.22 10.27 -1.85
C PHE A 298 17.19 9.07 -1.88
N ILE A 299 17.87 8.91 -3.04
CA ILE A 299 19.34 8.85 -3.20
C ILE A 299 19.70 9.41 -4.59
N THR A 300 20.11 10.67 -4.74
CA THR A 300 20.68 11.10 -6.04
C THR A 300 22.14 10.67 -6.20
N ASP A 301 22.83 10.36 -5.10
CA ASP A 301 24.22 9.91 -5.10
C ASP A 301 24.38 8.55 -4.40
N ARG A 302 24.58 7.49 -5.19
CA ARG A 302 24.85 6.14 -4.71
C ARG A 302 26.01 6.08 -3.70
N LYS A 303 27.05 6.89 -3.90
CA LYS A 303 28.21 6.91 -2.99
C LYS A 303 27.87 7.52 -1.64
N GLU A 304 27.03 8.55 -1.61
CA GLU A 304 26.52 9.14 -0.36
C GLU A 304 25.81 8.06 0.47
N TRP A 305 24.94 7.28 -0.18
CA TRP A 305 24.24 6.19 0.50
C TRP A 305 25.17 5.09 0.99
N GLU A 306 26.07 4.60 0.13
CA GLU A 306 27.02 3.56 0.50
C GLU A 306 27.88 3.99 1.71
N ASN A 307 28.25 5.29 1.80
CA ASN A 307 28.97 5.84 2.94
C ASN A 307 28.13 5.93 4.22
N LEU A 308 26.83 6.22 4.12
CA LEU A 308 25.93 6.39 5.27
C LEU A 308 25.40 5.05 5.82
N ALA A 309 24.99 4.18 4.91
CA ALA A 309 24.21 2.98 5.18
C ALA A 309 25.05 1.68 5.16
N GLY A 310 26.24 1.72 4.54
CA GLY A 310 27.21 0.63 4.55
C GLY A 310 26.75 -0.58 3.75
N ASP A 311 26.20 -1.56 4.47
CA ASP A 311 25.73 -2.85 3.94
C ASP A 311 24.19 -2.92 3.80
N ILE A 312 23.49 -1.84 4.14
CA ILE A 312 22.04 -1.69 4.01
C ILE A 312 21.70 -1.21 2.58
N GLY A 313 20.76 -1.90 1.94
CA GLY A 313 20.25 -1.54 0.61
C GLY A 313 19.28 -0.36 0.67
N ALA A 314 18.90 0.15 -0.51
CA ALA A 314 17.93 1.22 -0.62
C ALA A 314 17.01 1.09 -1.81
N ILE A 315 15.79 1.60 -1.63
CA ILE A 315 14.79 1.79 -2.66
C ILE A 315 14.36 3.26 -2.63
N SER A 316 14.51 3.95 -3.75
CA SER A 316 14.18 5.37 -3.84
C SER A 316 13.85 5.77 -5.28
N PHE A 317 13.78 7.07 -5.55
CA PHE A 317 13.66 7.63 -6.88
C PHE A 317 14.30 9.02 -6.98
N ASN A 318 14.64 9.46 -8.20
CA ASN A 318 15.11 10.83 -8.48
C ASN A 318 13.98 11.79 -8.90
N GLU A 319 14.31 13.04 -9.22
CA GLU A 319 13.34 14.07 -9.61
C GLU A 319 12.60 13.76 -10.93
N GLN A 320 13.18 12.89 -11.75
CA GLN A 320 12.59 12.37 -12.99
C GLN A 320 11.67 11.18 -12.71
N GLY A 321 11.56 10.75 -11.45
CA GLY A 321 10.79 9.58 -11.01
C GLY A 321 11.46 8.26 -11.37
N GLU A 322 12.74 8.26 -11.77
CA GLU A 322 13.44 7.01 -12.06
C GLU A 322 13.71 6.28 -10.75
N ILE A 323 13.34 5.00 -10.72
CA ILE A 323 13.50 4.16 -9.53
C ILE A 323 14.97 3.83 -9.33
N ILE A 324 15.46 4.04 -8.12
CA ILE A 324 16.82 3.76 -7.71
C ILE A 324 16.78 2.56 -6.76
N PHE A 325 17.41 1.47 -7.19
CA PHE A 325 17.56 0.27 -6.41
C PHE A 325 19.04 0.02 -6.13
N ILE A 326 19.41 0.11 -4.85
CA ILE A 326 20.75 -0.25 -4.37
C ILE A 326 20.60 -1.56 -3.60
N PRO A 327 21.17 -2.68 -4.09
CA PRO A 327 21.08 -3.95 -3.40
C PRO A 327 21.82 -3.86 -2.06
N HIS A 328 21.31 -4.56 -1.05
CA HIS A 328 22.04 -4.74 0.21
C HIS A 328 23.25 -5.66 -0.02
N LYS A 329 24.15 -5.71 0.97
CA LYS A 329 25.19 -6.75 1.02
C LYS A 329 24.69 -7.87 1.94
N ASN A 330 24.82 -9.11 1.48
CA ASN A 330 24.28 -10.27 2.20
C ASN A 330 24.91 -10.41 3.59
N CYS A 331 24.06 -10.72 4.57
CA CYS A 331 24.47 -11.21 5.88
C CYS A 331 24.03 -12.68 5.97
N GLU A 332 24.97 -13.61 5.98
CA GLU A 332 24.63 -15.02 6.17
C GLU A 332 24.16 -15.27 7.62
N SER A 333 23.01 -15.94 7.78
CA SER A 333 22.49 -16.34 9.09
C SER A 333 21.68 -17.64 8.99
N GLU A 334 21.98 -18.60 9.86
CA GLU A 334 21.20 -19.85 9.98
C GLU A 334 19.74 -19.60 10.40
N LYS A 335 19.45 -18.49 11.09
CA LYS A 335 18.08 -18.15 11.51
C LYS A 335 17.16 -17.84 10.32
N THR A 336 17.72 -17.39 9.20
CA THR A 336 16.96 -17.07 7.97
C THR A 336 16.24 -18.29 7.39
N LYS A 337 16.80 -19.50 7.57
CA LYS A 337 16.18 -20.75 7.09
C LYS A 337 14.87 -21.06 7.82
N LEU A 338 14.80 -20.81 9.13
CA LEU A 338 13.58 -21.03 9.92
C LEU A 338 12.46 -20.08 9.50
N THR A 339 12.81 -18.81 9.34
CA THR A 339 11.93 -17.76 8.82
C THR A 339 11.33 -18.13 7.45
N LEU A 340 12.11 -18.74 6.55
CA LEU A 340 11.59 -19.15 5.26
C LEU A 340 10.61 -20.33 5.35
N LYS A 341 10.84 -21.30 6.25
CA LYS A 341 9.90 -22.40 6.45
C LYS A 341 8.51 -21.90 6.82
N ASP A 342 8.44 -21.00 7.81
CA ASP A 342 7.18 -20.38 8.25
C ASP A 342 6.51 -19.58 7.10
N CYS A 343 7.32 -18.91 6.28
CA CYS A 343 6.86 -18.22 5.08
C CYS A 343 6.19 -19.17 4.07
N LEU A 344 6.82 -20.30 3.77
CA LEU A 344 6.28 -21.30 2.85
C LEU A 344 4.96 -21.90 3.36
N GLU A 345 4.85 -22.17 4.67
CA GLU A 345 3.61 -22.62 5.29
C GLU A 345 2.48 -21.59 5.13
N TYR A 346 2.79 -20.30 5.30
CA TYR A 346 1.83 -19.22 5.08
C TYR A 346 1.39 -19.10 3.62
N VAL A 347 2.30 -19.23 2.66
CA VAL A 347 1.95 -19.21 1.23
C VAL A 347 1.02 -20.38 0.88
N GLN A 348 1.28 -21.58 1.42
CA GLN A 348 0.39 -22.72 1.22
C GLN A 348 -1.00 -22.48 1.83
N LEU A 349 -1.08 -21.82 2.99
CA LEU A 349 -2.34 -21.41 3.59
C LEU A 349 -3.12 -20.43 2.69
N LEU A 350 -2.45 -19.42 2.13
CA LEU A 350 -3.05 -18.46 1.19
C LEU A 350 -3.60 -19.16 -0.05
N LYS A 351 -2.84 -20.07 -0.65
CA LYS A 351 -3.28 -20.86 -1.82
C LYS A 351 -4.50 -21.72 -1.50
N LYS A 352 -4.47 -22.40 -0.34
CA LYS A 352 -5.61 -23.17 0.13
C LYS A 352 -6.84 -22.28 0.27
N TYR A 353 -6.71 -21.11 0.88
CA TYR A 353 -7.80 -20.16 1.02
C TYR A 353 -8.37 -19.71 -0.33
N ALA A 354 -7.50 -19.33 -1.28
CA ALA A 354 -7.91 -18.93 -2.63
C ALA A 354 -8.70 -20.04 -3.36
N SER A 355 -8.24 -21.30 -3.28
CA SER A 355 -8.93 -22.43 -3.91
C SER A 355 -10.34 -22.68 -3.33
N HIS A 356 -10.52 -22.53 -2.01
CA HIS A 356 -11.83 -22.69 -1.38
C HIS A 356 -12.80 -21.59 -1.82
N ARG A 357 -12.30 -20.37 -2.02
CA ARG A 357 -13.09 -19.23 -2.46
C ARG A 357 -13.65 -19.40 -3.87
N HIS A 358 -12.89 -20.00 -4.79
CA HIS A 358 -13.39 -20.30 -6.15
C HIS A 358 -14.45 -21.41 -6.14
N SER A 359 -14.42 -22.33 -5.16
CA SER A 359 -15.41 -23.40 -5.02
C SER A 359 -16.73 -22.94 -4.38
N MET A 360 -16.69 -21.86 -3.61
CA MET A 360 -17.90 -21.21 -3.12
C MET A 360 -18.45 -20.29 -4.21
N HIS A 361 -19.49 -20.72 -4.93
CA HIS A 361 -20.43 -19.75 -5.50
C HIS A 361 -20.76 -18.75 -4.38
N PHE A 362 -20.51 -17.46 -4.60
CA PHE A 362 -20.59 -16.41 -3.58
C PHE A 362 -22.04 -16.14 -3.12
N THR A 363 -22.75 -17.14 -2.61
CA THR A 363 -23.98 -17.02 -1.84
C THR A 363 -23.60 -17.06 -0.37
N CYS A 364 -23.16 -15.92 0.16
CA CYS A 364 -22.86 -15.76 1.57
C CYS A 364 -23.81 -14.71 2.14
N GLU A 365 -24.99 -15.16 2.61
CA GLU A 365 -25.74 -14.45 3.64
C GLU A 365 -25.05 -14.67 4.98
N MET A 366 -24.01 -13.89 5.29
CA MET A 366 -23.49 -13.86 6.66
C MET A 366 -24.35 -12.93 7.50
N LYS A 367 -25.15 -13.53 8.39
CA LYS A 367 -25.68 -12.83 9.55
C LYS A 367 -24.50 -12.38 10.41
N THR A 368 -24.43 -11.08 10.65
CA THR A 368 -23.47 -10.40 11.51
C THR A 368 -23.47 -11.02 12.90
N THR A 369 -22.46 -11.84 13.19
CA THR A 369 -22.06 -12.10 14.57
C THR A 369 -20.57 -12.37 14.55
N LEU A 370 -19.78 -11.41 15.06
CA LEU A 370 -18.59 -11.59 15.91
C LEU A 370 -17.59 -10.44 15.73
N TYR A 371 -17.48 -9.62 16.78
CA TYR A 371 -16.22 -9.08 17.30
C TYR A 371 -16.36 -8.98 18.82
N HIS A 372 -16.06 -10.08 19.52
CA HIS A 372 -15.66 -10.08 20.92
C HIS A 372 -14.75 -11.29 21.14
N ALA A 373 -13.45 -11.05 21.09
CA ALA A 373 -12.39 -11.79 21.79
C ALA A 373 -11.16 -10.89 21.86
#